data_AF-A0A365H4E3-F1
#
_entry.id   AF-A0A365H4E3-F1
#
_cell.length_a   1.000
_cell.length_b   1.000
_cell.length_c   1.000
_cell.angle_alpha   90.00
_cell.angle_beta   90.00
_cell.angle_gamma   90.00
#
_symmetry.space_group_name_H-M   'P 1'
#
loop_
_entity.id
_entity.type
_entity.pdbx_description
1 polymer ?
#
loop_
_entity_poly.entity_id
_entity_poly.type
_entity_poly.pdbx_seq_one_letter_code
_entity_poly.pdbx_strand_id
1 'polypeptide(L)' 'MSGDGAYAPADRSASRESSGDARVDAALGRLDELAGRPVAEHVEIFEDVHQRLQDVLVSADQEGEPA' A
#
# COMPACT_ATOMS: atom_id res chain seq x y z
N MET A 1 14.12 30.19 8.43
CA MET A 1 13.12 29.75 7.45
C MET A 1 11.84 29.46 8.20
N SER A 2 10.88 30.38 8.13
CA SER A 2 9.52 30.16 8.63
C SER A 2 8.77 29.32 7.60
N GLY A 3 8.22 28.21 8.07
CA GLY A 3 7.35 27.32 7.32
C GLY A 3 6.48 26.61 8.33
N ASP A 4 5.54 27.37 8.91
CA ASP A 4 4.39 26.85 9.67
C ASP A 4 3.50 26.11 8.66
N GLY A 5 3.95 24.94 8.25
CA GLY A 5 3.13 23.97 7.53
C GLY A 5 2.43 23.15 8.59
N ALA A 6 1.40 23.70 9.23
CA ALA A 6 0.45 22.89 9.96
C ALA A 6 -0.17 21.92 8.94
N TYR A 7 0.43 20.74 8.80
CA TYR A 7 -0.14 19.63 8.07
C TYR A 7 -1.39 19.27 8.88
N ALA A 8 -2.50 19.94 8.57
CA ALA A 8 -3.80 19.54 9.06
C ALA A 8 -3.87 18.05 8.75
N PRO A 9 -4.13 17.17 9.75
CA PRO A 9 -4.21 15.76 9.47
C PRO A 9 -5.35 15.61 8.47
N ALA A 10 -4.99 15.39 7.20
CA ALA A 10 -5.93 14.92 6.21
C ALA A 10 -6.65 13.75 6.86
N ASP A 11 -7.98 13.77 6.82
CA ASP A 11 -8.82 12.73 7.38
C ASP A 11 -8.21 11.37 7.02
N ARG A 12 -7.49 10.74 7.97
CA ARG A 12 -6.67 9.55 7.69
C ARG A 12 -7.54 8.36 7.29
N SER A 13 -8.84 8.54 7.42
CA SER A 13 -9.96 7.69 7.06
C SER A 13 -10.60 8.04 5.71
N ALA A 14 -9.93 8.77 4.82
CA ALA A 14 -10.27 8.70 3.41
C ALA A 14 -10.25 7.21 3.01
N SER A 15 -11.43 6.62 2.98
CA SER A 15 -11.62 5.19 2.78
C SER A 15 -10.95 4.88 1.46
N ARG A 16 -9.84 4.12 1.49
CA ARG A 16 -9.06 3.84 0.28
C ARG A 16 -10.04 3.34 -0.77
N GLU A 17 -10.14 4.05 -1.89
CA GLU A 17 -10.90 3.55 -3.02
C GLU A 17 -10.31 2.19 -3.41
N SER A 18 -11.17 1.18 -3.58
CA SER A 18 -10.73 -0.16 -4.00
C SER A 18 -10.01 -0.03 -5.33
N SER A 19 -8.86 -0.69 -5.45
CA SER A 19 -8.05 -0.68 -6.66
C SER A 19 -8.71 -1.42 -7.83
N GLY A 20 -9.81 -2.14 -7.58
CA GLY A 20 -10.48 -2.99 -8.57
C GLY A 20 -9.85 -4.38 -8.74
N ASP A 21 -8.68 -4.63 -8.15
CA ASP A 21 -8.05 -5.95 -8.06
C ASP A 21 -7.97 -6.36 -6.58
N ALA A 22 -8.65 -7.46 -6.23
CA ALA A 22 -8.72 -7.97 -4.86
C ALA A 22 -7.34 -8.35 -4.29
N ARG A 23 -6.37 -8.73 -5.13
CA ARG A 23 -5.00 -9.02 -4.72
C ARG A 23 -4.27 -7.75 -4.30
N VAL A 24 -4.47 -6.66 -5.02
CA VAL A 24 -3.93 -5.33 -4.67
C VAL A 24 -4.56 -4.82 -3.39
N ASP A 25 -5.88 -4.93 -3.26
CA ASP A 25 -6.60 -4.51 -2.05
C ASP A 25 -6.13 -5.30 -0.81
N ALA A 26 -5.91 -6.61 -0.96
CA ALA A 26 -5.38 -7.45 0.13
C ALA A 26 -3.94 -7.07 0.52
N ALA A 27 -3.09 -6.71 -0.45
CA ALA A 27 -1.74 -6.23 -0.16
C ALA A 27 -1.78 -4.88 0.56
N LEU A 28 -2.62 -3.95 0.11
CA LEU A 28 -2.76 -2.63 0.72
C LEU A 28 -3.39 -2.68 2.12
N GLY A 29 -4.30 -3.62 2.38
CA GLY A 29 -4.90 -3.83 3.71
C GLY A 29 -3.85 -4.18 4.77
N ARG A 30 -2.71 -4.77 4.39
CA ARG A 30 -1.61 -5.06 5.32
C ARG A 30 -0.97 -3.78 5.88
N LEU A 31 -1.05 -2.67 5.17
CA LEU A 31 -0.54 -1.39 5.65
C LEU A 31 -1.33 -0.87 6.86
N ASP A 32 -2.56 -1.34 7.08
CA ASP A 32 -3.34 -0.98 8.27
C ASP A 32 -2.74 -1.59 9.55
N GLU A 33 -1.97 -2.67 9.42
CA GLU A 33 -1.23 -3.29 10.54
C GLU A 33 -0.08 -2.41 11.06
N LEU A 34 0.36 -1.41 10.30
CA LEU A 34 1.45 -0.51 10.71
C LEU A 34 1.03 0.40 11.88
N ALA A 35 -0.28 0.65 12.02
CA ALA A 35 -0.81 1.54 13.04
C ALA A 35 -0.49 1.01 14.45
N GLY A 36 0.29 1.78 15.21
CA GLY A 36 0.70 1.42 16.57
C GLY A 36 1.90 0.47 16.68
N ARG A 37 2.48 0.03 15.55
CA ARG A 37 3.71 -0.77 15.54
C ARG A 37 4.97 0.11 15.58
N PRO A 38 6.07 -0.37 16.18
CA PRO A 38 7.37 0.28 16.07
C PRO A 38 7.83 0.42 14.62
N VAL A 39 8.48 1.54 14.29
CA VAL A 39 8.96 1.83 12.93
C VAL A 39 9.94 0.76 12.42
N ALA A 40 10.71 0.13 13.30
CA ALA A 40 11.60 -0.96 12.93
C ALA A 40 10.85 -2.17 12.31
N GLU A 41 9.61 -2.42 12.76
CA GLU A 41 8.76 -3.49 12.24
C GLU A 41 8.01 -3.10 10.96
N HIS A 42 8.03 -1.81 10.58
CA HIS A 42 7.36 -1.35 9.37
C HIS A 42 8.04 -1.87 8.12
N VAL A 43 9.37 -2.03 8.16
CA VAL A 43 10.19 -2.49 7.03
C VAL A 43 9.69 -3.84 6.52
N GLU A 44 9.50 -4.81 7.41
CA GLU A 44 9.05 -6.16 7.04
C GLU A 44 7.66 -6.14 6.38
N ILE A 45 6.75 -5.29 6.86
CA ILE A 45 5.43 -5.13 6.23
C ILE A 45 5.57 -4.47 4.85
N PHE A 46 6.37 -3.41 4.73
CA PHE A 46 6.55 -2.73 3.45
C PHE A 46 7.19 -3.64 2.39
N GLU A 47 8.12 -4.50 2.78
CA GLU A 47 8.73 -5.49 1.89
C GLU A 47 7.73 -6.54 1.43
N ASP A 48 6.92 -7.11 2.33
CA ASP A 48 5.87 -8.06 1.98
C ASP A 48 4.82 -7.43 1.05
N VAL A 49 4.40 -6.19 1.32
CA VAL A 49 3.46 -5.46 0.45
C VAL A 49 4.08 -5.22 -0.94
N HIS A 50 5.34 -4.78 -1.02
CA HIS A 50 6.01 -4.58 -2.30
C HIS A 50 6.12 -5.88 -3.10
N GLN A 51 6.50 -6.99 -2.47
CA GLN A 51 6.62 -8.27 -3.14
C GLN A 51 5.28 -8.70 -3.74
N ARG A 52 4.19 -8.62 -2.97
CA ARG A 52 2.85 -8.98 -3.46
C ARG A 52 2.40 -8.13 -4.62
N LEU A 53 2.63 -6.82 -4.56
CA LEU A 53 2.27 -5.92 -5.66
C LEU A 53 3.08 -6.24 -6.93
N GLN A 54 4.37 -6.55 -6.79
CA GLN A 54 5.19 -7.01 -7.92
C GLN A 54 4.67 -8.32 -8.51
N ASP A 55 4.31 -9.30 -7.68
CA ASP A 55 3.77 -10.58 -8.14
C ASP A 55 2.45 -10.40 -8.90
N VAL A 56 1.59 -9.48 -8.44
CA VAL A 56 0.34 -9.11 -9.12
C VAL A 56 0.63 -8.49 -10.48
N LEU A 57 1.58 -7.56 -10.56
CA LEU A 57 1.97 -6.92 -11.83
C LEU A 57 2.53 -7.93 -12.83
N VAL A 58 3.42 -8.83 -12.39
CA VAL A 58 3.97 -9.91 -13.22
C VAL A 58 2.86 -10.85 -13.70
N SER A 59 1.89 -11.16 -12.85
CA SER A 59 0.75 -12.00 -13.23
C SER A 59 -0.11 -11.31 -14.30
N ALA A 60 -0.44 -10.03 -14.09
CA ALA A 60 -1.26 -9.25 -15.01
C ALA A 60 -0.61 -9.06 -16.39
N ASP A 61 0.72 -8.90 -16.43
CA ASP A 61 1.49 -8.83 -17.68
C ASP A 61 1.37 -10.13 -18.50
N GLN A 62 1.47 -11.28 -17.83
CA GLN A 62 1.33 -12.59 -18.48
C GLN A 62 -0.11 -12.90 -18.92
N GLU A 63 -1.12 -12.32 -18.27
CA GLU A 63 -2.53 -12.43 -18.66
C GLU A 63 -2.87 -11.57 -19.89
N GLY A 64 -2.05 -10.54 -20.17
CA GLY A 64 -2.26 -9.57 -21.26
C GLY A 64 -1.63 -9.94 -22.60
N GLU A 65 -0.68 -10.88 -22.64
CA GLU A 65 -0.04 -11.36 -23.88
C GLU A 65 -0.93 -12.41 -24.58
N PRO A 66 -1.43 -12.16 -25.81
CA PRO A 66 -2.04 -13.20 -26.61
C PRO A 66 -0.95 -14.16 -27.12
N ALA A 67 -1.18 -15.47 -26.92
CA ALA A 67 -0.31 -16.56 -27.41
C ALA A 67 -0.19 -16.59 -28.95
#